data_AF-D2QPV9-F1
#
_entry.id   AF-D2QPV9-F1
#
_cell.length_a   1.000
_cell.length_b   1.000
_cell.length_c   1.000
_cell.angle_alpha   90.00
_cell.angle_beta   90.00
_cell.angle_gamma   90.00
#
_symmetry.space_group_name_H-M   'P 1'
#
loop_
_entity.id
_entity.type
_entity.pdbx_description
1 polymer ?
#
loop_
_entity_poly.entity_id
_entity_poly.type
_entity_poly.pdbx_seq_one_letter_code
_entity_poly.pdbx_strand_id
1 'polypeptide(L)'
;MRKLSLTAATLCLAAQLTTAQIKLPSPSPGATVMQTVGTTDLSVSYSRPSLRGREPFSGDFVPAGKVWRTGANGATIFTTSTDVMINGKTLPAGSYAVMSIPAREAFTLIFNKDKSVTEATYKQDQDVLRVDLQPQENSEKVETFTIAFGDLTDNSVKLTFMWANAKASADLRVDVDANAAANVDKAVVEKPDDAAVLQAAASYNVSKGRNLDQALGWIDKSIAKQENFRNLYIKSQILAKMGKYTDALPFAEKALALGQSSNDQVFPFFKEGIEKSVSEYKSKIPAMPAMKSGKGKKKA
;
A
#
# COMPACT_ATOMS: atom_id res chain seq x y z
N MET A 1 16.30 73.08 -27.02
CA MET A 1 15.97 72.06 -28.03
C MET A 1 16.50 70.71 -27.56
N ARG A 2 15.67 69.89 -26.91
CA ARG A 2 16.02 68.53 -26.45
C ARG A 2 15.56 67.55 -27.53
N LYS A 3 16.50 66.78 -28.11
CA LYS A 3 16.21 65.77 -29.13
C LYS A 3 15.74 64.48 -28.45
N LEU A 4 14.51 64.05 -28.75
CA LEU A 4 14.01 62.73 -28.41
C LEU A 4 14.62 61.70 -29.37
N SER A 5 15.29 60.69 -28.83
CA SER A 5 15.68 59.50 -29.58
C SER A 5 14.61 58.42 -29.42
N LEU A 6 13.94 58.06 -30.52
CA LEU A 6 13.02 56.93 -30.62
C LEU A 6 13.84 55.66 -30.87
N THR A 7 13.86 54.74 -29.90
CA THR A 7 14.44 53.41 -30.10
C THR A 7 13.35 52.45 -30.55
N ALA A 8 13.37 52.04 -31.81
CA ALA A 8 12.48 51.00 -32.34
C ALA A 8 12.95 49.62 -31.88
N ALA A 9 12.17 48.96 -31.03
CA ALA A 9 12.39 47.57 -30.64
C ALA A 9 11.77 46.64 -31.70
N THR A 10 12.61 46.01 -32.52
CA THR A 10 12.18 44.98 -33.47
C THR A 10 11.98 43.66 -32.73
N LEU A 11 10.73 43.28 -32.52
CA LEU A 11 10.34 41.99 -31.95
C LEU A 11 10.42 40.91 -33.05
N CYS A 12 11.54 40.21 -33.17
CA CYS A 12 11.64 39.04 -34.04
C CYS A 12 10.89 37.85 -33.40
N LEU A 13 9.67 37.60 -33.87
CA LEU A 13 8.89 36.43 -33.53
C LEU A 13 9.43 35.22 -34.33
N ALA A 14 10.31 34.42 -33.73
CA ALA A 14 10.73 33.15 -34.31
C ALA A 14 9.58 32.14 -34.18
N ALA A 15 8.84 31.92 -35.27
CA ALA A 15 7.85 30.85 -35.34
C ALA A 15 8.58 29.50 -35.25
N GLN A 16 8.49 28.85 -34.08
CA GLN A 16 8.88 27.45 -33.94
C GLN A 16 7.87 26.61 -34.72
N LEU A 17 8.26 26.14 -35.91
CA LEU A 17 7.54 25.12 -36.64
C LEU A 17 7.63 23.82 -35.84
N THR A 18 6.64 23.55 -34.99
CA THR A 18 6.42 22.23 -34.43
C THR A 18 5.96 21.33 -35.57
N THR A 19 6.84 20.45 -36.05
CA THR A 19 6.42 19.39 -36.98
C THR A 19 5.52 18.43 -36.21
N ALA A 20 4.21 18.57 -36.34
CA ALA A 20 3.28 17.57 -35.88
C ALA A 20 3.54 16.27 -36.66
N GLN A 21 4.22 15.30 -36.04
CA GLN A 21 4.39 13.97 -36.62
C GLN A 21 3.01 13.35 -36.85
N ILE A 22 2.80 12.75 -38.03
CA ILE A 22 1.57 12.02 -38.34
C ILE A 22 1.48 10.82 -37.38
N LYS A 23 0.46 10.83 -36.52
CA LYS A 23 0.18 9.73 -35.60
C LYS A 23 -0.67 8.68 -36.30
N LEU A 24 -0.06 7.60 -36.76
CA LEU A 24 -0.75 6.46 -37.35
C LEU A 24 -1.13 5.43 -36.27
N PRO A 25 -2.21 4.63 -36.47
CA PRO A 25 -2.53 3.52 -35.57
C PRO A 25 -1.37 2.51 -35.48
N SER A 26 -0.94 2.18 -34.26
CA SER A 26 0.05 1.13 -34.04
C SER A 26 -0.59 -0.25 -34.19
N PRO A 27 0.07 -1.23 -34.86
CA PRO A 27 -0.42 -2.61 -34.92
C PRO A 27 -0.60 -3.29 -33.56
N SER A 28 0.13 -2.81 -32.54
CA SER A 28 0.00 -3.26 -31.15
C SER A 28 -0.04 -2.02 -30.26
N PRO A 29 -1.24 -1.47 -30.04
CA PRO A 29 -1.41 -0.31 -29.18
C PRO A 29 -0.93 -0.60 -27.75
N GLY A 30 -0.36 0.42 -27.11
CA GLY A 30 -0.02 0.38 -25.69
C GLY A 30 -1.26 0.41 -24.81
N ALA A 31 -1.19 -0.23 -23.64
CA ALA A 31 -2.19 -0.17 -22.60
C ALA A 31 -1.51 -0.20 -21.23
N THR A 32 -2.16 0.45 -20.26
CA THR A 32 -1.79 0.38 -18.85
C THR A 32 -3.01 -0.03 -18.05
N VAL A 33 -2.83 -0.97 -17.12
CA VAL A 33 -3.83 -1.33 -16.11
C VAL A 33 -3.24 -1.09 -14.73
N MET A 34 -4.04 -0.56 -13.81
CA MET A 34 -3.66 -0.29 -12.43
C MET A 34 -4.70 -0.88 -11.47
N GLN A 35 -4.23 -1.36 -10.32
CA GLN A 35 -5.06 -1.85 -9.24
C GLN A 35 -4.39 -1.58 -7.90
N THR A 36 -5.14 -1.01 -6.96
CA THR A 36 -4.71 -0.90 -5.55
C THR A 36 -5.23 -2.10 -4.76
N VAL A 37 -4.36 -2.74 -3.98
CA VAL A 37 -4.68 -3.84 -3.05
C VAL A 37 -4.21 -3.44 -1.66
N GLY A 38 -5.14 -3.29 -0.71
CA GLY A 38 -4.86 -2.61 0.56
C GLY A 38 -4.33 -1.18 0.31
N THR A 39 -3.06 -0.94 0.63
CA THR A 39 -2.36 0.32 0.32
C THR A 39 -1.25 0.17 -0.72
N THR A 40 -1.26 -0.93 -1.48
CA THR A 40 -0.23 -1.25 -2.49
C THR A 40 -0.78 -1.00 -3.88
N ASP A 41 -0.07 -0.20 -4.66
CA ASP A 41 -0.42 0.06 -6.05
C ASP A 41 0.34 -0.90 -6.96
N LEU A 42 -0.42 -1.63 -7.77
CA LEU A 42 0.07 -2.52 -8.81
C LEU A 42 -0.23 -1.91 -10.17
N SER A 43 0.72 -1.97 -11.10
CA SER A 43 0.48 -1.54 -12.48
C SER A 43 1.19 -2.43 -13.49
N VAL A 44 0.58 -2.58 -14.66
CA VAL A 44 1.18 -3.23 -15.82
C VAL A 44 1.05 -2.30 -17.03
N SER A 45 2.18 -1.95 -17.64
CA SER A 45 2.25 -1.21 -18.90
C SER A 45 2.80 -2.14 -20.00
N TYR A 46 2.06 -2.29 -21.10
CA TYR A 46 2.38 -3.27 -22.14
C TYR A 46 1.83 -2.88 -23.51
N SER A 47 2.37 -3.44 -24.59
CA SER A 47 1.72 -3.37 -25.91
C SER A 47 0.94 -4.64 -26.18
N ARG A 48 -0.24 -4.49 -26.77
CA ARG A 48 -1.22 -5.57 -26.95
C ARG A 48 -1.21 -6.12 -28.38
N PRO A 49 -0.51 -7.22 -28.69
CA PRO A 49 -0.62 -7.86 -30.00
C PRO A 49 -2.01 -8.48 -30.23
N SER A 50 -2.53 -8.34 -31.45
CA SER A 50 -3.74 -9.02 -31.91
C SER A 50 -3.40 -10.25 -32.76
N LEU A 51 -4.30 -11.24 -32.73
CA LEU A 51 -4.14 -12.47 -33.50
C LEU A 51 -4.13 -12.17 -35.00
N ARG A 52 -5.12 -11.40 -35.48
CA ARG A 52 -5.30 -11.09 -36.93
C ARG A 52 -5.29 -12.36 -37.79
N GLY A 53 -5.99 -13.40 -37.33
CA GLY A 53 -6.05 -14.69 -38.00
C GLY A 53 -4.86 -15.63 -37.77
N ARG A 54 -3.86 -15.24 -36.97
CA ARG A 54 -2.73 -16.10 -36.57
C ARG A 54 -3.02 -16.81 -35.24
N GLU A 55 -2.43 -17.98 -35.05
CA GLU A 55 -2.51 -18.73 -33.80
C GLU A 55 -1.29 -18.39 -32.91
N PRO A 56 -1.47 -17.92 -31.67
CA PRO A 56 -0.36 -17.59 -30.79
C PRO A 56 0.31 -18.87 -30.27
N PHE A 57 1.51 -18.75 -29.71
CA PHE A 57 2.24 -19.89 -29.13
C PHE A 57 2.62 -20.96 -30.15
N SER A 58 2.68 -20.59 -31.44
CA SER A 58 3.01 -21.47 -32.56
C SER A 58 4.28 -20.97 -33.26
N GLY A 59 5.09 -21.90 -33.79
CA GLY A 59 6.29 -21.68 -34.61
C GLY A 59 6.85 -20.24 -34.62
N ASP A 60 6.31 -19.42 -35.54
CA ASP A 60 6.79 -18.06 -35.83
C ASP A 60 6.06 -16.95 -35.06
N PHE A 61 4.91 -17.22 -34.44
CA PHE A 61 4.10 -16.24 -33.72
C PHE A 61 4.08 -16.53 -32.22
N VAL A 62 5.06 -15.93 -31.52
CA VAL A 62 5.40 -16.20 -30.12
C VAL A 62 5.76 -17.67 -29.92
N PRO A 63 7.03 -18.08 -30.09
CA PRO A 63 7.40 -19.49 -30.03
C PRO A 63 7.20 -20.09 -28.63
N ALA A 64 6.48 -21.20 -28.54
CA ALA A 64 6.37 -21.98 -27.31
C ALA A 64 7.74 -22.51 -26.85
N GLY A 65 7.94 -22.59 -25.54
CA GLY A 65 9.18 -23.06 -24.89
C GLY A 65 10.35 -22.08 -24.99
N LYS A 66 10.17 -20.88 -25.55
CA LYS A 66 11.19 -19.84 -25.64
C LYS A 66 10.79 -18.62 -24.84
N VAL A 67 11.78 -17.86 -24.38
CA VAL A 67 11.54 -16.59 -23.69
C VAL A 67 10.84 -15.60 -24.63
N TRP A 68 9.88 -14.88 -24.10
CA TRP A 68 9.07 -13.88 -24.77
C TRP A 68 8.90 -12.66 -23.88
N ARG A 69 8.90 -11.46 -24.47
CA ARG A 69 8.69 -10.19 -23.75
C ARG A 69 7.27 -9.96 -23.20
N THR A 70 6.39 -10.97 -23.28
CA THR A 70 5.01 -10.96 -22.76
C THR A 70 4.19 -9.77 -23.26
N GLY A 71 4.27 -9.52 -24.56
CA GLY A 71 3.67 -8.38 -25.23
C GLY A 71 4.30 -8.15 -26.61
N ALA A 72 4.16 -6.93 -27.13
CA ALA A 72 4.79 -6.49 -28.37
C ALA A 72 5.60 -5.20 -28.17
N ASN A 73 6.42 -4.84 -29.16
CA ASN A 73 7.29 -3.65 -29.14
C ASN A 73 8.31 -3.70 -27.98
N GLY A 74 8.12 -2.86 -26.95
CA GLY A 74 8.95 -2.86 -25.73
C GLY A 74 8.60 -3.99 -24.77
N ALA A 75 9.43 -4.14 -23.72
CA ALA A 75 9.13 -5.05 -22.62
C ALA A 75 7.86 -4.61 -21.89
N THR A 76 7.03 -5.58 -21.50
CA THR A 76 5.95 -5.35 -20.54
C THR A 76 6.56 -4.98 -19.19
N ILE A 77 6.06 -3.93 -18.54
CA ILE A 77 6.57 -3.46 -17.25
C ILE A 77 5.51 -3.69 -16.18
N PHE A 78 5.86 -4.46 -15.16
CA PHE A 78 5.09 -4.58 -13.92
C PHE A 78 5.73 -3.69 -12.84
N THR A 79 4.92 -2.92 -12.13
CA THR A 79 5.37 -2.09 -11.01
C THR A 79 4.50 -2.36 -9.79
N THR A 80 5.13 -2.45 -8.62
CA THR A 80 4.49 -2.61 -7.31
C THR A 80 5.08 -1.61 -6.32
N SER A 81 4.24 -0.89 -5.58
CA SER A 81 4.68 0.17 -4.65
C SER A 81 5.18 -0.35 -3.29
N THR A 82 4.84 -1.60 -2.95
CA THR A 82 5.32 -2.34 -1.78
C THR A 82 5.74 -3.74 -2.20
N ASP A 83 6.33 -4.49 -1.29
CA ASP A 83 6.63 -5.90 -1.51
C ASP A 83 5.33 -6.69 -1.76
N VAL A 84 5.36 -7.58 -2.75
CA VAL A 84 4.21 -8.39 -3.14
C VAL A 84 4.63 -9.86 -3.23
N MET A 85 3.80 -10.77 -2.75
CA MET A 85 3.99 -12.20 -2.96
C MET A 85 3.32 -12.62 -4.27
N ILE A 86 4.07 -13.22 -5.18
CA ILE A 86 3.56 -13.85 -6.41
C ILE A 86 3.62 -15.37 -6.22
N ASN A 87 2.47 -16.05 -6.21
CA ASN A 87 2.38 -17.49 -5.96
C ASN A 87 3.21 -17.94 -4.73
N GLY A 88 3.17 -17.15 -3.65
CA GLY A 88 3.87 -17.43 -2.39
C GLY A 88 5.35 -17.05 -2.36
N LYS A 89 5.92 -16.48 -3.42
CA LYS A 89 7.30 -15.98 -3.45
C LYS A 89 7.34 -14.46 -3.44
N THR A 90 8.17 -13.86 -2.60
CA THR A 90 8.28 -12.40 -2.48
C THR A 90 8.97 -11.77 -3.69
N LEU A 91 8.35 -10.74 -4.24
CA LEU A 91 8.92 -9.78 -5.18
C LEU A 91 8.99 -8.42 -4.46
N PRO A 92 10.20 -7.85 -4.28
CA PRO A 92 10.34 -6.56 -3.61
C PRO A 92 9.63 -5.42 -4.36
N ALA A 93 9.31 -4.33 -3.66
CA ALA A 93 8.82 -3.09 -4.25
C ALA A 93 9.74 -2.63 -5.40
N GLY A 94 9.14 -2.22 -6.53
CA GLY A 94 9.92 -1.77 -7.70
C GLY A 94 9.21 -1.96 -9.03
N SER A 95 9.97 -1.71 -10.11
CA SER A 95 9.54 -1.90 -11.50
C SER A 95 10.40 -2.94 -12.19
N TYR A 96 9.76 -3.90 -12.84
CA TYR A 96 10.39 -5.06 -13.45
C TYR A 96 9.89 -5.26 -14.88
N ALA A 97 10.77 -5.71 -15.78
CA ALA A 97 10.31 -6.26 -17.05
C ALA A 97 9.66 -7.62 -16.81
N VAL A 98 8.54 -7.87 -17.49
CA VAL A 98 7.83 -9.14 -17.47
C VAL A 98 8.23 -9.95 -18.70
N MET A 99 8.97 -11.03 -18.46
CA MET A 99 9.25 -12.04 -19.46
C MET A 99 8.39 -13.28 -19.18
N SER A 100 8.19 -14.11 -20.19
CA SER A 100 7.50 -15.38 -20.01
C SER A 100 8.08 -16.45 -20.92
N ILE A 101 7.89 -17.71 -20.53
CA ILE A 101 8.16 -18.87 -21.36
C ILE A 101 6.82 -19.61 -21.50
N PRO A 102 6.06 -19.35 -22.58
CA PRO A 102 4.79 -20.02 -22.78
C PRO A 102 5.01 -21.48 -23.17
N ALA A 103 4.40 -22.41 -22.46
CA ALA A 103 4.28 -23.80 -22.91
C ALA A 103 2.88 -24.34 -22.59
N ARG A 104 2.51 -25.45 -23.25
CA ARG A 104 1.15 -26.02 -23.15
C ARG A 104 0.80 -26.46 -21.72
N GLU A 105 1.77 -27.03 -21.01
CA GLU A 105 1.56 -27.60 -19.67
C GLU A 105 2.03 -26.68 -18.55
N ALA A 106 2.95 -25.75 -18.84
CA ALA A 106 3.51 -24.82 -17.88
C ALA A 106 3.83 -23.47 -18.54
N PHE A 107 3.31 -22.38 -17.99
CA PHE A 107 3.67 -21.03 -18.40
C PHE A 107 4.58 -20.42 -17.32
N THR A 108 5.87 -20.24 -17.59
CA THR A 108 6.75 -19.58 -16.63
C THR A 108 6.61 -18.06 -16.77
N LEU A 109 6.23 -17.39 -15.69
CA LEU A 109 6.24 -15.94 -15.56
C LEU A 109 7.53 -15.48 -14.87
N ILE A 110 8.15 -14.45 -15.43
CA ILE A 110 9.48 -13.99 -15.02
C ILE A 110 9.44 -12.47 -14.79
N PHE A 111 9.97 -12.02 -13.66
CA PHE A 111 10.22 -10.61 -13.36
C PHE A 111 11.72 -10.36 -13.42
N ASN A 112 12.15 -9.51 -14.35
CA ASN A 112 13.55 -9.22 -14.64
C ASN A 112 13.90 -7.77 -14.30
N LYS A 113 15.08 -7.54 -13.71
CA LYS A 113 15.51 -6.19 -13.30
C LYS A 113 15.95 -5.30 -14.47
N ASP A 114 16.32 -5.87 -15.61
CA ASP A 114 16.56 -5.11 -16.84
C ASP A 114 15.22 -4.77 -17.50
N LYS A 115 14.76 -3.53 -17.30
CA LYS A 115 13.49 -3.02 -17.84
C LYS A 115 13.49 -2.87 -19.37
N SER A 116 14.65 -2.98 -20.02
CA SER A 116 14.81 -2.87 -21.47
C SER A 116 15.03 -4.20 -22.17
N VAL A 117 14.97 -5.30 -21.40
CA VAL A 117 15.27 -6.65 -21.89
C VAL A 117 14.38 -7.05 -23.08
N THR A 118 14.99 -7.79 -24.00
CA THR A 118 14.35 -8.43 -25.15
C THR A 118 14.67 -9.91 -25.13
N GLU A 119 14.03 -10.71 -25.98
CA GLU A 119 14.34 -12.14 -26.11
C GLU A 119 15.82 -12.37 -26.49
N ALA A 120 16.43 -11.45 -27.25
CA ALA A 120 17.83 -11.55 -27.69
C ALA A 120 18.84 -11.12 -26.61
N THR A 121 18.46 -10.19 -25.73
CA THR A 121 19.34 -9.66 -24.67
C THR A 121 19.11 -10.32 -23.32
N TYR A 122 18.13 -11.23 -23.24
CA TYR A 122 17.73 -11.90 -22.00
C TYR A 122 18.88 -12.67 -21.37
N LYS A 123 19.08 -12.44 -20.07
CA LYS A 123 19.99 -13.17 -19.21
C LYS A 123 19.26 -13.56 -17.94
N GLN A 124 19.26 -14.87 -17.65
CA GLN A 124 18.53 -15.42 -16.50
C GLN A 124 19.07 -14.94 -15.15
N ASP A 125 20.34 -14.53 -15.05
CA ASP A 125 20.93 -13.94 -13.84
C ASP A 125 20.37 -12.54 -13.49
N GLN A 126 19.60 -11.94 -14.40
CA GLN A 126 18.87 -10.71 -14.16
C GLN A 126 17.43 -10.95 -13.67
N ASP A 127 16.99 -12.21 -13.61
CA ASP A 127 15.68 -12.58 -13.09
C ASP A 127 15.65 -12.37 -11.57
N VAL A 128 14.69 -11.59 -11.10
CA VAL A 128 14.42 -11.38 -9.66
C VAL A 128 13.48 -12.47 -9.16
N LEU A 129 12.51 -12.86 -9.98
CA LEU A 129 11.55 -13.89 -9.62
C LEU A 129 11.09 -14.70 -10.83
N ARG A 130 10.94 -16.01 -10.64
CA ARG A 130 10.33 -16.95 -11.59
C ARG A 130 9.25 -17.76 -10.90
N VAL A 131 8.07 -17.80 -11.50
CA VAL A 131 6.93 -18.59 -11.03
C VAL A 131 6.30 -19.32 -12.18
N ASP A 132 5.94 -20.58 -11.96
CA ASP A 132 5.19 -21.35 -12.94
C ASP A 132 3.70 -21.13 -12.72
N LEU A 133 2.99 -20.89 -13.81
CA LEU A 133 1.54 -20.75 -13.87
C LEU A 133 0.97 -21.92 -14.65
N GLN A 134 -0.18 -22.41 -14.22
CA GLN A 134 -0.92 -23.44 -14.95
C GLN A 134 -1.77 -22.77 -16.06
N PRO A 135 -1.52 -23.05 -17.34
CA PRO A 135 -2.39 -22.60 -18.42
C PRO A 135 -3.78 -23.25 -18.29
N GLN A 136 -4.82 -22.49 -18.62
CA GLN A 136 -6.21 -22.94 -18.64
C GLN A 136 -6.90 -22.43 -19.90
N GLU A 137 -7.99 -23.07 -20.29
CA GLU A 137 -8.81 -22.57 -21.39
C GLU A 137 -9.68 -21.37 -20.94
N ASN A 138 -9.89 -20.44 -21.88
CA ASN A 138 -10.85 -19.35 -21.73
C ASN A 138 -12.25 -19.82 -22.10
N SER A 139 -13.26 -19.19 -21.48
CA SER A 139 -14.65 -19.36 -21.89
C SER A 139 -14.93 -18.78 -23.28
N GLU A 140 -14.20 -17.74 -23.67
CA GLU A 140 -14.34 -17.04 -24.94
C GLU A 140 -12.97 -16.76 -25.57
N LYS A 141 -12.92 -16.71 -26.90
CA LYS A 141 -11.70 -16.40 -27.63
C LYS A 141 -11.32 -14.93 -27.45
N VAL A 142 -10.11 -14.68 -26.96
CA VAL A 142 -9.56 -13.33 -26.74
C VAL A 142 -8.68 -12.91 -27.93
N GLU A 143 -9.19 -12.00 -28.78
CA GLU A 143 -8.50 -11.58 -30.01
C GLU A 143 -7.22 -10.76 -29.76
N THR A 144 -7.20 -9.96 -28.71
CA THR A 144 -6.08 -9.06 -28.40
C THR A 144 -5.51 -9.41 -27.05
N PHE A 145 -4.20 -9.63 -27.00
CA PHE A 145 -3.50 -10.01 -25.76
C PHE A 145 -3.86 -9.04 -24.64
N THR A 146 -4.28 -9.60 -23.52
CA THR A 146 -4.84 -8.84 -22.41
C THR A 146 -4.25 -9.30 -21.09
N ILE A 147 -3.76 -8.33 -20.32
CA ILE A 147 -3.35 -8.49 -18.93
C ILE A 147 -4.37 -7.74 -18.08
N ALA A 148 -4.91 -8.40 -17.06
CA ALA A 148 -5.93 -7.84 -16.18
C ALA A 148 -5.73 -8.27 -14.72
N PHE A 149 -6.21 -7.43 -13.80
CA PHE A 149 -6.40 -7.77 -12.40
C PHE A 149 -7.84 -8.22 -12.17
N GLY A 150 -8.05 -9.33 -11.46
CA GLY A 150 -9.37 -9.86 -11.11
C GLY A 150 -9.37 -10.48 -9.71
N ASP A 151 -10.53 -10.94 -9.24
CA ASP A 151 -10.71 -11.60 -7.93
C ASP A 151 -10.09 -10.81 -6.76
N LEU A 152 -10.34 -9.50 -6.71
CA LEU A 152 -9.80 -8.59 -5.69
C LEU A 152 -10.40 -8.88 -4.31
N THR A 153 -9.54 -8.89 -3.30
CA THR A 153 -9.88 -8.84 -1.88
C THR A 153 -9.06 -7.73 -1.20
N ASP A 154 -9.22 -7.56 0.11
CA ASP A 154 -8.47 -6.55 0.88
C ASP A 154 -6.94 -6.75 0.80
N ASN A 155 -6.46 -7.99 0.63
CA ASN A 155 -5.03 -8.31 0.64
C ASN A 155 -4.55 -9.16 -0.54
N SER A 156 -5.42 -9.48 -1.50
CA SER A 156 -5.07 -10.33 -2.64
C SER A 156 -5.73 -9.89 -3.94
N VAL A 157 -5.11 -10.26 -5.05
CA VAL A 157 -5.66 -10.09 -6.40
C VAL A 157 -5.08 -11.16 -7.33
N LYS A 158 -5.77 -11.50 -8.42
CA LYS A 158 -5.20 -12.33 -9.49
C LYS A 158 -4.72 -11.49 -10.66
N LEU A 159 -3.46 -11.66 -11.05
CA LEU A 159 -2.92 -11.12 -12.29
C LEU A 159 -3.09 -12.17 -13.38
N THR A 160 -3.93 -11.89 -14.38
CA THR A 160 -4.31 -12.84 -15.43
C THR A 160 -3.85 -12.36 -16.80
N PHE A 161 -3.21 -13.27 -17.54
CA PHE A 161 -2.79 -13.10 -18.93
C PHE A 161 -3.73 -13.91 -19.81
N MET A 162 -4.30 -13.31 -20.86
CA MET A 162 -5.29 -13.95 -21.73
C MET A 162 -4.98 -13.70 -23.20
N TRP A 163 -5.03 -14.76 -24.01
CA TRP A 163 -4.95 -14.66 -25.47
C TRP A 163 -5.48 -15.89 -26.17
N ALA A 164 -6.16 -15.69 -27.30
CA ALA A 164 -6.91 -16.74 -27.98
C ALA A 164 -7.77 -17.51 -26.96
N ASN A 165 -7.68 -18.83 -26.94
CA ASN A 165 -8.45 -19.67 -26.03
C ASN A 165 -7.70 -19.99 -24.73
N ALA A 166 -6.60 -19.31 -24.43
CA ALA A 166 -5.77 -19.61 -23.26
C ALA A 166 -5.70 -18.45 -22.26
N LYS A 167 -5.62 -18.80 -20.98
CA LYS A 167 -5.23 -17.91 -19.88
C LYS A 167 -4.23 -18.57 -18.94
N ALA A 168 -3.47 -17.73 -18.24
CA ALA A 168 -2.69 -18.13 -17.09
C ALA A 168 -2.80 -17.03 -16.03
N SER A 169 -2.89 -17.41 -14.76
CA SER A 169 -3.08 -16.47 -13.64
C SER A 169 -2.03 -16.69 -12.56
N ALA A 170 -1.53 -15.59 -12.01
CA ALA A 170 -0.71 -15.56 -10.80
C ALA A 170 -1.52 -14.98 -9.65
N ASP A 171 -1.46 -15.62 -8.48
CA ASP A 171 -2.04 -15.12 -7.24
C ASP A 171 -1.07 -14.13 -6.61
N LEU A 172 -1.53 -12.89 -6.46
CA LEU A 172 -0.80 -11.81 -5.80
C LEU A 172 -1.37 -11.59 -4.41
N ARG A 173 -0.48 -11.46 -3.41
CA ARG A 173 -0.84 -11.11 -2.04
C ARG A 173 0.07 -10.02 -1.49
N VAL A 174 -0.49 -9.14 -0.68
CA VAL A 174 0.24 -8.05 -0.01
C VAL A 174 0.04 -8.16 1.51
N ASP A 175 1.06 -7.75 2.26
CA ASP A 175 0.96 -7.69 3.72
C ASP A 175 0.34 -6.36 4.14
N VAL A 176 -0.99 -6.34 4.27
CA VAL A 176 -1.75 -5.13 4.62
C VAL A 176 -1.40 -4.58 5.99
N ASP A 177 -1.05 -5.44 6.94
CA ASP A 177 -0.72 -5.02 8.30
C ASP A 177 0.69 -4.43 8.35
N ALA A 178 1.67 -5.08 7.72
CA ALA A 178 3.02 -4.54 7.61
C ALA A 178 3.05 -3.23 6.81
N ASN A 179 2.30 -3.15 5.71
CA ASN A 179 2.23 -1.93 4.89
C ASN A 179 1.55 -0.78 5.64
N ALA A 180 0.46 -1.03 6.36
CA ALA A 180 -0.18 -0.01 7.20
C ALA A 180 0.76 0.47 8.32
N ALA A 181 1.49 -0.45 8.96
CA ALA A 181 2.51 -0.11 9.95
C ALA A 181 3.62 0.78 9.38
N ALA A 182 4.17 0.43 8.22
CA ALA A 182 5.19 1.22 7.55
C ALA A 182 4.69 2.61 7.16
N ASN A 183 3.44 2.73 6.71
CA ASN A 183 2.81 4.01 6.41
C ASN A 183 2.66 4.89 7.65
N VAL A 184 2.28 4.31 8.79
CA VAL A 184 2.20 5.02 10.07
C VAL A 184 3.58 5.51 10.50
N ASP A 185 4.59 4.64 10.45
CA ASP A 185 5.97 4.99 10.82
C ASP A 185 6.51 6.11 9.93
N LYS A 186 6.27 6.03 8.62
CA LYS A 186 6.63 7.08 7.65
C LYS A 186 5.94 8.41 7.96
N ALA A 187 4.65 8.42 8.25
CA ALA A 187 3.92 9.64 8.57
C ALA A 187 4.49 10.35 9.80
N VAL A 188 4.89 9.60 10.83
CA VAL A 188 5.54 10.16 12.02
C VAL A 188 6.93 10.71 11.69
N VAL A 189 7.71 10.05 10.84
CA VAL A 189 9.02 10.57 10.41
C VAL A 189 8.88 11.87 9.63
N GLU A 190 7.89 11.98 8.76
CA GLU A 190 7.63 13.19 7.96
C GLU A 190 7.08 14.35 8.81
N LYS A 191 6.32 14.05 9.87
CA LYS A 191 5.68 15.04 10.75
C LYS A 191 5.84 14.68 12.23
N PRO A 192 7.07 14.74 12.77
CA PRO A 192 7.39 14.19 14.09
C PRO A 192 6.78 14.97 15.27
N ASP A 193 6.35 16.21 15.04
CA ASP A 193 5.78 17.11 16.05
C ASP A 193 4.27 17.38 15.85
N ASP A 194 3.64 16.79 14.83
CA ASP A 194 2.22 16.99 14.56
C ASP A 194 1.37 16.15 15.53
N ALA A 195 0.59 16.83 16.37
CA ALA A 195 -0.19 16.19 17.43
C ALA A 195 -1.22 15.19 16.91
N ALA A 196 -1.81 15.45 15.73
CA ALA A 196 -2.81 14.59 15.12
C ALA A 196 -2.18 13.34 14.50
N VAL A 197 -1.02 13.48 13.84
CA VAL A 197 -0.23 12.35 13.32
C VAL A 197 0.21 11.44 14.45
N LEU A 198 0.78 12.00 15.53
CA LEU A 198 1.20 11.23 16.71
C LEU A 198 0.02 10.51 17.38
N GLN A 199 -1.13 11.19 17.50
CA GLN A 199 -2.36 10.59 18.03
C GLN A 199 -2.84 9.43 17.16
N ALA A 200 -2.88 9.61 15.84
CA ALA A 200 -3.31 8.58 14.90
C ALA A 200 -2.36 7.37 14.90
N ALA A 201 -1.05 7.62 14.95
CA ALA A 201 -0.03 6.59 14.99
C ALA A 201 -0.12 5.74 16.28
N ALA A 202 -0.30 6.39 17.43
CA ALA A 202 -0.52 5.70 18.70
C ALA A 202 -1.83 4.90 18.70
N SER A 203 -2.91 5.47 18.14
CA SER A 203 -4.21 4.79 17.96
C SER A 203 -4.09 3.52 17.10
N TYR A 204 -3.36 3.59 16.00
CA TYR A 204 -3.10 2.42 15.15
C TYR A 204 -2.36 1.32 15.92
N ASN A 205 -1.25 1.67 16.58
CA ASN A 205 -0.44 0.70 17.33
C ASN A 205 -1.22 0.04 18.47
N VAL A 206 -2.02 0.80 19.23
CA VAL A 206 -2.86 0.22 20.30
C VAL A 206 -3.95 -0.68 19.73
N SER A 207 -4.58 -0.32 18.60
CA SER A 207 -5.61 -1.15 17.95
C SER A 207 -5.06 -2.51 17.50
N LYS A 208 -3.81 -2.54 17.02
CA LYS A 208 -3.10 -3.76 16.60
C LYS A 208 -2.35 -4.47 17.73
N GLY A 209 -2.31 -3.88 18.92
CA GLY A 209 -1.58 -4.42 20.08
C GLY A 209 -0.07 -4.50 19.88
N ARG A 210 0.50 -3.65 19.01
CA ARG A 210 1.93 -3.63 18.66
C ARG A 210 2.62 -2.38 19.19
N ASN A 211 3.93 -2.45 19.41
CA ASN A 211 4.80 -1.32 19.74
C ASN A 211 4.22 -0.39 20.82
N LEU A 212 3.73 -0.96 21.92
CA LEU A 212 3.00 -0.21 22.96
C LEU A 212 3.87 0.86 23.63
N ASP A 213 5.16 0.61 23.85
CA ASP A 213 6.08 1.62 24.39
C ASP A 213 6.26 2.81 23.44
N GLN A 214 6.36 2.55 22.13
CA GLN A 214 6.45 3.61 21.11
C GLN A 214 5.14 4.38 21.00
N ALA A 215 4.00 3.68 21.05
CA ALA A 215 2.68 4.29 21.08
C ALA A 215 2.50 5.20 22.30
N LEU A 216 3.00 4.77 23.47
CA LEU A 216 3.02 5.56 24.69
C LEU A 216 3.87 6.84 24.51
N GLY A 217 5.06 6.71 23.94
CA GLY A 217 5.91 7.86 23.63
C GLY A 217 5.27 8.86 22.66
N TRP A 218 4.58 8.38 21.63
CA TRP A 218 3.86 9.24 20.68
C TRP A 218 2.64 9.93 21.30
N ILE A 219 1.83 9.19 22.07
CA ILE A 219 0.63 9.78 22.67
C ILE A 219 0.99 10.80 23.74
N ASP A 220 2.07 10.60 24.49
CA ASP A 220 2.58 11.56 25.47
C ASP A 220 2.99 12.88 24.80
N LYS A 221 3.67 12.80 23.65
CA LYS A 221 3.99 13.98 22.84
C LYS A 221 2.73 14.67 22.30
N SER A 222 1.74 13.92 21.81
CA SER A 222 0.47 14.47 21.34
C SER A 222 -0.26 15.24 22.47
N ILE A 223 -0.37 14.64 23.65
CA ILE A 223 -0.98 15.26 24.85
C ILE A 223 -0.24 16.54 25.24
N ALA A 224 1.10 16.51 25.25
CA ALA A 224 1.92 17.68 25.59
C ALA A 224 1.75 18.85 24.61
N LYS A 225 1.41 18.58 23.34
CA LYS A 225 1.12 19.62 22.34
C LYS A 225 -0.31 20.15 22.46
N GLN A 226 -1.28 19.25 22.53
CA GLN A 226 -2.69 19.61 22.64
C GLN A 226 -3.48 18.47 23.29
N GLU A 227 -3.71 18.57 24.59
CA GLU A 227 -4.54 17.63 25.32
C GLU A 227 -5.99 17.67 24.81
N ASN A 228 -6.58 16.49 24.59
CA ASN A 228 -7.98 16.34 24.24
C ASN A 228 -8.50 15.00 24.78
N PHE A 229 -9.82 14.75 24.72
CA PHE A 229 -10.35 13.52 25.30
C PHE A 229 -9.88 12.25 24.57
N ARG A 230 -9.63 12.34 23.25
CA ARG A 230 -9.20 11.18 22.44
C ARG A 230 -7.79 10.76 22.79
N ASN A 231 -6.83 11.68 22.88
CA ASN A 231 -5.45 11.30 23.20
C ASN A 231 -5.30 10.78 24.64
N LEU A 232 -6.05 11.33 25.59
CA LEU A 232 -6.16 10.78 26.94
C LEU A 232 -6.75 9.36 26.94
N TYR A 233 -7.81 9.14 26.16
CA TYR A 233 -8.42 7.82 26.06
C TYR A 233 -7.47 6.79 25.42
N ILE A 234 -6.79 7.15 24.33
CA ILE A 234 -5.77 6.30 23.68
C ILE A 234 -4.66 5.95 24.67
N LYS A 235 -4.15 6.92 25.44
CA LYS A 235 -3.15 6.66 26.48
C LYS A 235 -3.65 5.66 27.53
N SER A 236 -4.91 5.79 27.96
CA SER A 236 -5.52 4.83 28.89
C SER A 236 -5.56 3.41 28.30
N GLN A 237 -5.90 3.27 27.01
CA GLN A 237 -5.95 1.98 26.33
C GLN A 237 -4.56 1.36 26.15
N ILE A 238 -3.54 2.17 25.87
CA ILE A 238 -2.15 1.72 25.79
C ILE A 238 -1.71 1.16 27.15
N LEU A 239 -1.89 1.91 28.23
CA LEU A 239 -1.53 1.48 29.59
C LEU A 239 -2.29 0.20 29.99
N ALA A 240 -3.57 0.10 29.67
CA ALA A 240 -4.37 -1.09 29.93
C ALA A 240 -3.87 -2.33 29.14
N LYS A 241 -3.49 -2.17 27.86
CA LYS A 241 -2.87 -3.24 27.07
C LYS A 241 -1.50 -3.65 27.60
N MET A 242 -0.80 -2.76 28.31
CA MET A 242 0.42 -3.07 29.06
C MET A 242 0.14 -3.68 30.45
N GLY A 243 -1.12 -3.92 30.82
CA GLY A 243 -1.52 -4.44 32.13
C GLY A 243 -1.48 -3.42 33.27
N LYS A 244 -1.21 -2.14 32.99
CA LYS A 244 -1.06 -1.05 33.98
C LYS A 244 -2.41 -0.40 34.28
N TYR A 245 -3.36 -1.18 34.80
CA TYR A 245 -4.73 -0.70 35.02
C TYR A 245 -4.84 0.44 36.05
N THR A 246 -3.96 0.45 37.07
CA THR A 246 -3.87 1.56 38.05
C THR A 246 -3.51 2.88 37.39
N ASP A 247 -2.63 2.83 36.39
CA ASP A 247 -2.13 4.00 35.68
C ASP A 247 -3.09 4.40 34.55
N ALA A 248 -3.78 3.42 33.95
CA ALA A 248 -4.75 3.64 32.87
C ALA A 248 -6.01 4.37 33.36
N LEU A 249 -6.51 4.00 34.54
CA LEU A 249 -7.81 4.47 35.05
C LEU A 249 -7.92 6.01 35.12
N PRO A 250 -6.96 6.75 35.71
CA PRO A 250 -7.03 8.21 35.77
C PRO A 250 -7.14 8.87 34.40
N PHE A 251 -6.48 8.33 33.36
CA PHE A 251 -6.56 8.88 32.00
C PHE A 251 -7.92 8.60 31.36
N ALA A 252 -8.52 7.43 31.60
CA ALA A 252 -9.87 7.13 31.10
C ALA A 252 -10.94 8.01 31.77
N GLU A 253 -10.85 8.21 33.08
CA GLU A 253 -11.75 9.11 33.82
C GLU A 253 -11.59 10.56 33.37
N LYS A 254 -10.35 11.03 33.18
CA LYS A 254 -10.08 12.37 32.66
C LYS A 254 -10.59 12.54 31.22
N ALA A 255 -10.44 11.53 30.37
CA ALA A 255 -11.00 11.54 29.02
C ALA A 255 -12.53 11.66 29.04
N LEU A 256 -13.20 10.90 29.90
CA LEU A 256 -14.65 10.96 30.05
C LEU A 256 -15.13 12.36 30.47
N ALA A 257 -14.49 12.94 31.49
CA ALA A 257 -14.81 14.27 32.00
C ALA A 257 -14.56 15.36 30.95
N LEU A 258 -13.39 15.32 30.30
CA LEU A 258 -13.02 16.31 29.27
C LEU A 258 -13.97 16.24 28.07
N GLY A 259 -14.30 15.03 27.63
CA GLY A 259 -15.24 14.81 26.53
C GLY A 259 -16.61 15.40 26.83
N GLN A 260 -17.14 15.17 28.03
CA GLN A 260 -18.42 15.75 28.49
C GLN A 260 -18.40 17.29 28.51
N SER A 261 -17.28 17.91 28.91
CA SER A 261 -17.16 19.37 28.96
C SER A 261 -16.81 20.03 27.62
N SER A 262 -16.28 19.26 26.66
CA SER A 262 -15.69 19.81 25.42
C SER A 262 -16.71 20.24 24.35
N ASN A 263 -17.98 19.83 24.47
CA ASN A 263 -18.98 19.94 23.40
C ASN A 263 -18.52 19.38 22.04
N ASP A 264 -17.53 18.48 22.02
CA ASP A 264 -17.06 17.83 20.79
C ASP A 264 -18.18 16.91 20.26
N GLN A 265 -18.64 17.19 19.04
CA GLN A 265 -19.76 16.46 18.40
C GLN A 265 -19.49 14.96 18.22
N VAL A 266 -18.22 14.55 18.25
CA VAL A 266 -17.83 13.16 18.09
C VAL A 266 -17.76 12.43 19.45
N PHE A 267 -17.66 13.15 20.58
CA PHE A 267 -17.59 12.53 21.91
C PHE A 267 -18.70 11.50 22.20
N PRO A 268 -19.97 11.71 21.82
CA PRO A 268 -21.03 10.71 22.00
C PRO A 268 -20.69 9.32 21.45
N PHE A 269 -19.92 9.23 20.34
CA PHE A 269 -19.47 7.95 19.78
C PHE A 269 -18.46 7.21 20.67
N PHE A 270 -17.70 7.94 21.48
CA PHE A 270 -16.67 7.38 22.36
C PHE A 270 -17.16 7.15 23.80
N LYS A 271 -18.22 7.86 24.23
CA LYS A 271 -18.67 7.90 25.62
C LYS A 271 -18.85 6.50 26.22
N GLU A 272 -19.65 5.66 25.57
CA GLU A 272 -19.95 4.30 26.07
C GLU A 272 -18.67 3.43 26.13
N GLY A 273 -17.79 3.55 25.12
CA GLY A 273 -16.51 2.85 25.11
C GLY A 273 -15.59 3.26 26.26
N ILE A 274 -15.55 4.57 26.57
CA ILE A 274 -14.78 5.10 27.70
C ILE A 274 -15.37 4.62 29.03
N GLU A 275 -16.69 4.69 29.21
CA GLU A 275 -17.38 4.22 30.44
C GLU A 275 -17.17 2.72 30.68
N LYS A 276 -17.22 1.91 29.62
CA LYS A 276 -16.90 0.49 29.66
C LYS A 276 -15.44 0.26 30.08
N SER A 277 -14.50 1.02 29.51
CA SER A 277 -13.08 0.94 29.86
C SER A 277 -12.83 1.32 31.31
N VAL A 278 -13.46 2.39 31.82
CA VAL A 278 -13.38 2.79 33.23
C VAL A 278 -13.87 1.67 34.15
N SER A 279 -15.02 1.06 33.82
CA SER A 279 -15.58 -0.06 34.58
C SER A 279 -14.66 -1.28 34.55
N GLU A 280 -14.12 -1.62 33.38
CA GLU A 280 -13.18 -2.72 33.20
C GLU A 280 -11.91 -2.49 34.03
N TYR A 281 -11.28 -1.32 33.91
CA TYR A 281 -10.03 -1.02 34.61
C TYR A 281 -10.22 -1.07 36.12
N LYS A 282 -11.33 -0.53 36.65
CA LYS A 282 -11.68 -0.64 38.08
C LYS A 282 -11.77 -2.10 38.55
N SER A 283 -12.37 -2.98 37.75
CA SER A 283 -12.49 -4.40 38.09
C SER A 283 -11.16 -5.16 38.08
N LYS A 284 -10.15 -4.64 37.37
CA LYS A 284 -8.82 -5.26 37.22
C LYS A 284 -7.79 -4.73 38.22
N ILE A 285 -8.08 -3.65 38.93
CA ILE A 285 -7.20 -3.13 39.99
C ILE A 285 -7.39 -4.00 41.24
N PRO A 286 -6.34 -4.67 41.75
CA PRO A 286 -6.43 -5.45 42.98
C PRO A 286 -6.87 -4.55 44.14
N ALA A 287 -7.76 -5.04 45.00
CA ALA A 287 -8.11 -4.33 46.23
C ALA A 287 -6.84 -4.10 47.05
N MET A 288 -6.50 -2.82 47.31
CA MET A 288 -5.41 -2.48 48.22
C MET A 288 -5.65 -3.21 49.55
N PRO A 289 -4.66 -3.93 50.12
CA PRO A 289 -4.81 -4.48 51.45
C PRO A 289 -5.13 -3.34 52.40
N ALA A 290 -6.25 -3.45 53.13
CA ALA A 290 -6.65 -2.46 54.11
C ALA A 290 -5.47 -2.20 55.06
N MET A 291 -4.92 -0.99 55.00
CA MET A 291 -3.85 -0.55 55.88
C MET A 291 -4.43 -0.59 57.30
N LYS A 292 -4.10 -1.64 58.07
CA LYS A 292 -4.58 -1.81 59.44
C LYS A 292 -4.19 -0.57 60.22
N SER A 293 -5.17 0.28 60.52
CA SER A 293 -4.99 1.42 61.41
C SER A 293 -4.48 0.89 62.75
N GLY A 294 -3.27 1.29 63.12
CA GLY A 294 -2.71 0.98 64.42
C GLY A 294 -3.61 1.60 65.49
N LYS A 295 -4.46 0.78 66.11
CA LYS A 295 -5.18 1.17 67.33
C LYS A 295 -4.15 1.59 68.37
N GLY A 296 -4.18 2.86 68.74
CA GLY A 296 -3.36 3.43 69.80
C GLY A 296 -3.46 2.63 71.09
N LYS A 297 -2.30 2.29 71.65
CA LYS A 297 -2.20 1.89 73.06
C LYS A 297 -2.18 3.16 73.92
N LYS A 298 -3.33 3.50 74.49
CA LYS A 298 -3.39 4.20 75.78
C LYS A 298 -3.24 3.14 76.88
N LYS A 299 -2.21 3.26 77.71
CA LYS A 299 -2.13 2.80 79.11
C LYS A 299 -1.25 3.85 79.82
N ALA A 300 -1.86 4.68 80.66
CA ALA A 300 -2.15 4.44 82.08
C ALA A 300 -0.87 4.54 82.90
#